data_AF-A0A2U9PUR4-F1
#
_entry.id   AF-A0A2U9PUR4-F1
#
_cell.length_a   1.000
_cell.length_b   1.000
_cell.length_c   1.000
_cell.angle_alpha   90.00
_cell.angle_beta   90.00
_cell.angle_gamma   90.00
#
_symmetry.space_group_name_H-M   'P 1'
#
loop_
_entity.id
_entity.type
_entity.pdbx_description
1 polymer ?
#
loop_
_entity_poly.entity_id
_entity_poly.type
_entity_poly.pdbx_seq_one_letter_code
_entity_poly.pdbx_strand_id
1 'polypeptide(L)' 'MLFAVLALIFLTRKGPHPDTYKMSDPWTHAPILWAAEEPREHGHGGHGHDSHGVVIGGGASGKW' A
#
# COMPACT_ATOMS: atom_id res chain seq x y z
N MET A 1 30.38 16.68 -21.29
CA MET A 1 30.41 17.64 -20.17
C MET A 1 29.06 18.31 -19.93
N LEU A 2 28.43 18.97 -20.93
CA LEU A 2 27.12 19.63 -20.74
C LEU A 2 26.04 18.73 -20.13
N PHE A 3 25.86 17.52 -20.66
CA PHE A 3 24.88 16.56 -20.11
C PHE A 3 25.14 16.24 -18.63
N ALA A 4 26.40 16.00 -18.26
CA ALA A 4 26.77 15.69 -16.87
C ALA A 4 26.47 16.88 -15.94
N VAL A 5 26.74 18.10 -16.38
CA VAL A 5 26.44 19.33 -15.62
C VAL A 5 24.92 19.50 -15.46
N LEU A 6 24.15 19.34 -16.53
CA LEU A 6 22.69 19.43 -16.46
C LEU A 6 22.11 18.32 -15.57
N ALA A 7 22.59 17.08 -15.69
CA ALA A 7 22.13 15.97 -14.87
C ALA A 7 22.38 16.24 -13.38
N LEU A 8 23.55 16.76 -13.03
CA LEU A 8 23.87 17.12 -11.65
C LEU A 8 22.95 18.23 -11.12
N ILE A 9 22.61 19.23 -11.94
CA ILE A 9 21.74 20.35 -11.54
C ILE A 9 20.28 19.91 -11.36
N PHE A 10 19.77 19.03 -12.22
CA PHE A 10 18.35 18.71 -12.27
C PHE A 10 17.96 17.43 -11.54
N LEU A 11 18.77 16.36 -11.59
CA LEU A 11 18.39 15.07 -10.99
C LEU A 11 18.74 14.97 -9.50
N THR A 12 19.59 15.84 -8.96
CA THR A 12 19.91 15.88 -7.52
C THR A 12 18.91 16.69 -6.70
N ARG A 13 18.01 17.41 -7.37
CA ARG A 13 16.94 18.16 -6.71
C ARG A 13 15.92 17.19 -6.13
N LYS A 14 15.32 17.58 -5.01
CA LYS A 14 14.21 16.82 -4.44
C LYS A 14 13.06 16.77 -5.45
N GLY A 15 12.64 15.56 -5.79
CA GLY A 15 11.50 15.32 -6.68
C GLY A 15 10.15 15.55 -5.98
N PRO A 16 9.04 15.34 -6.70
CA PRO A 16 7.69 15.52 -6.15
C PRO A 16 7.27 14.41 -5.18
N HIS A 17 8.03 13.33 -5.06
CA HIS A 17 7.72 12.25 -4.13
C HIS A 17 7.84 12.75 -2.67
N PRO A 18 6.86 12.44 -1.80
CA PRO A 18 6.93 12.82 -0.39
C PRO A 18 8.11 12.15 0.30
N ASP A 19 8.52 12.70 1.44
CA ASP A 19 9.55 12.06 2.26
C ASP A 19 9.02 10.76 2.87
N THR A 20 9.92 9.80 3.09
CA THR A 20 9.59 8.55 3.79
C THR A 20 9.07 8.84 5.19
N TYR A 21 8.02 8.13 5.60
CA TYR A 21 7.46 8.23 6.95
C TYR A 21 8.49 7.87 8.01
N LYS A 22 8.60 8.70 9.05
CA LYS A 22 9.45 8.45 10.21
C LYS A 22 8.61 7.87 11.34
N MET A 23 9.05 6.74 11.89
CA MET A 23 8.30 6.03 12.95
C MET A 23 8.18 6.82 14.26
N SER A 24 9.08 7.77 14.50
CA SER A 24 9.03 8.69 15.65
C SER A 24 7.93 9.73 15.55
N ASP A 25 7.49 10.03 14.33
CA ASP A 25 6.53 11.10 14.07
C ASP A 25 5.11 10.52 14.16
N PRO A 26 4.10 11.31 14.54
CA PRO A 26 2.72 10.86 14.51
C PRO A 26 2.22 10.67 13.06
N TRP A 27 1.27 9.76 12.86
CA TRP A 27 0.64 9.53 11.57
C TRP A 27 -0.28 10.69 11.17
N THR A 28 0.06 11.40 10.09
CA THR A 28 -0.67 12.58 9.58
C THR A 28 -1.43 12.33 8.28
N HIS A 29 -1.26 11.16 7.67
CA HIS A 29 -1.92 10.80 6.42
C HIS A 29 -3.32 10.22 6.67
N ALA A 30 -4.14 10.18 5.61
CA ALA A 30 -5.42 9.46 5.67
C ALA A 30 -5.21 7.95 5.94
N PRO A 31 -6.22 7.22 6.45
CA PRO A 31 -6.15 5.77 6.57
C PRO A 31 -5.87 5.10 5.23
N ILE A 32 -4.99 4.09 5.23
CA ILE A 32 -4.58 3.36 4.02
C ILE A 32 -4.96 1.89 4.17
N LEU A 33 -5.61 1.35 3.14
CA LEU A 33 -5.89 -0.08 2.98
C LEU A 33 -5.39 -0.51 1.61
N TRP A 34 -4.48 -1.48 1.58
CA TRP A 34 -3.97 -2.09 0.36
C TRP A 34 -4.49 -3.53 0.28
N ALA A 35 -5.64 -3.69 -0.39
CA ALA A 35 -6.18 -5.01 -0.68
C ALA A 35 -5.32 -5.70 -1.75
N ALA A 36 -5.10 -7.00 -1.59
CA ALA A 36 -4.52 -7.81 -2.63
C ALA A 36 -5.59 -8.08 -3.72
N GLU A 37 -5.17 -8.08 -4.98
CA GLU A 37 -6.02 -8.42 -6.13
C GLU A 37 -6.11 -9.95 -6.34
N GLU A 38 -5.45 -10.75 -5.50
CA GLU A 38 -5.31 -12.18 -5.71
C GLU A 38 -6.22 -13.02 -4.81
N PRO A 39 -6.94 -14.01 -5.38
CA PRO A 39 -7.16 -14.27 -6.81
C PRO A 39 -8.30 -13.42 -7.40
N ARG A 40 -8.15 -12.99 -8.66
CA ARG A 40 -9.00 -12.00 -9.36
C ARG A 40 -10.50 -12.18 -9.21
N GLU A 41 -10.98 -13.41 -9.22
CA GLU A 41 -12.26 -13.84 -8.65
C GLU A 41 -12.11 -15.34 -8.37
N HIS A 42 -12.60 -15.85 -7.24
CA HIS A 42 -12.88 -17.28 -7.16
C HIS A 42 -14.05 -17.54 -8.12
N GLY A 43 -13.74 -17.90 -9.37
CA GLY A 43 -14.74 -18.30 -10.35
C GLY A 43 -15.64 -19.35 -9.73
N HIS A 44 -16.92 -19.02 -9.59
CA HIS A 44 -17.96 -19.92 -9.10
C HIS A 44 -18.21 -21.03 -10.14
N GLY A 45 -17.33 -22.01 -10.16
CA GLY A 45 -17.53 -23.29 -10.81
C GLY A 45 -18.24 -24.26 -9.87
N GLY A 46 -19.55 -24.11 -9.72
CA GLY A 46 -20.44 -25.19 -9.27
C GLY A 46 -20.67 -25.33 -7.76
N HIS A 47 -21.95 -25.18 -7.39
CA HIS A 47 -22.64 -25.74 -6.22
C HIS A 47 -22.47 -25.01 -4.87
N GLY A 48 -23.40 -24.08 -4.63
CA GLY A 48 -24.16 -24.00 -3.37
C GLY A 48 -23.51 -23.27 -2.20
N HIS A 49 -23.69 -21.95 -2.12
CA HIS A 49 -24.10 -21.23 -0.90
C HIS A 49 -24.21 -19.73 -1.19
N ASP A 50 -25.39 -19.30 -1.65
CA ASP A 50 -25.77 -17.89 -1.57
C ASP A 50 -25.95 -17.54 -0.07
N SER A 51 -25.29 -16.47 0.40
CA SER A 51 -25.44 -15.80 1.72
C SER A 51 -24.66 -16.32 2.94
N HIS A 52 -23.35 -16.56 2.83
CA HIS A 52 -22.51 -16.41 4.03
C HIS A 52 -22.32 -14.91 4.31
N GLY A 53 -23.02 -14.36 5.31
CA GLY A 53 -22.83 -12.98 5.76
C GLY A 53 -21.39 -12.72 6.23
N VAL A 54 -21.02 -11.45 6.39
CA VAL A 54 -19.73 -11.07 6.99
C VAL A 54 -19.70 -11.59 8.43
N VAL A 55 -18.95 -12.67 8.65
CA VAL A 55 -18.75 -13.29 9.96
C VAL A 55 -17.35 -13.00 10.48
N ILE A 56 -17.22 -12.85 11.80
CA ILE A 56 -15.93 -12.61 12.45
C ILE A 56 -15.14 -13.92 12.53
N GLY A 57 -13.89 -13.90 12.06
CA GLY A 57 -12.95 -15.01 12.21
C GLY A 57 -12.15 -14.96 13.52
N GLY A 58 -10.83 -15.15 13.45
CA GLY A 58 -9.90 -15.02 14.59
C GLY A 58 -9.21 -13.65 14.66
N GLY A 59 -8.41 -13.43 15.71
CA GLY A 59 -7.63 -12.19 15.89
C GLY A 59 -6.29 -12.43 16.58
N ALA A 60 -5.30 -11.60 16.24
CA ALA A 60 -3.97 -11.58 16.85
C ALA A 60 -3.60 -10.12 17.22
N SER A 61 -2.81 -9.93 18.28
CA SER A 61 -2.38 -8.61 18.73
C SER A 61 -0.97 -8.65 19.33
N GLY A 62 -0.25 -7.53 19.19
CA GLY A 62 1.09 -7.34 19.71
C GLY A 62 1.42 -5.86 19.86
N LYS A 63 2.49 -5.56 20.60
CA LYS A 63 3.07 -4.22 20.72
C LYS A 63 4.45 -4.27 20.09
N TRP A 64 4.81 -3.22 19.39
CA TRP A 64 6.17 -3.04 18.87
C TRP A 64 7.14 -2.76 20.03
#